data_AF-A0A2V9P1M4-F1
#
_entry.id   AF-A0A2V9P1M4-F1
#
_cell.length_a   1.000
_cell.length_b   1.000
_cell.length_c   1.000
_cell.angle_alpha   90.00
_cell.angle_beta   90.00
_cell.angle_gamma   90.00
#
_symmetry.space_group_name_H-M   'P 1'
#
loop_
_entity.id
_entity.type
_entity.pdbx_description
1 polymer ?
#
loop_
_entity_poly.entity_id
_entity_poly.type
_entity_poly.pdbx_seq_one_letter_code
_entity_poly.pdbx_strand_id
1 'polypeptide(L)'
;MADQTNLANANEKPELRVKTASTKLTENEFAELEAFASQRGQSVSEWIRQALLSEVRNPRNSATTFHVFTELVGIQLLLLNTLGPLIRGDKMTAEHLDAVLRQVQSSKARKAQELLNKRLNAEERTA
;
A
#
# COMPACT_ATOMS: atom_id res chain seq x y z
N MET A 1 30.08 -42.42 -16.42
CA MET A 1 28.62 -42.37 -16.32
C MET A 1 28.28 -40.93 -16.01
N ALA A 2 28.14 -40.12 -17.06
CA ALA A 2 28.16 -38.66 -16.98
C ALA A 2 26.78 -38.12 -16.54
N ASP A 3 26.84 -37.12 -15.68
CA ASP A 3 25.75 -36.33 -15.12
C ASP A 3 24.97 -35.60 -16.22
N GLN A 4 23.93 -36.26 -16.75
CA GLN A 4 23.05 -35.73 -17.80
C GLN A 4 21.99 -34.74 -17.27
N THR A 5 21.98 -34.48 -15.96
CA THR A 5 20.96 -33.65 -15.31
C THR A 5 21.28 -32.14 -15.39
N ASN A 6 22.52 -31.78 -15.74
CA ASN A 6 23.00 -30.39 -15.70
C ASN A 6 23.02 -29.67 -17.07
N LEU A 7 22.53 -30.29 -18.14
CA LEU A 7 22.54 -29.73 -19.51
C LEU A 7 21.18 -29.18 -19.97
N ALA A 8 20.10 -29.35 -19.19
CA ALA A 8 18.75 -28.99 -19.62
C ALA A 8 18.33 -27.53 -19.32
N ASN A 9 19.01 -26.82 -18.41
CA ASN A 9 18.59 -25.48 -17.96
C ASN A 9 19.45 -24.32 -18.51
N ALA A 10 20.39 -24.58 -19.42
CA ALA A 10 21.33 -23.57 -19.91
C ALA A 10 20.85 -22.79 -21.16
N ASN A 11 19.63 -23.01 -21.65
CA ASN A 11 19.19 -22.50 -22.96
C ASN A 11 17.79 -21.87 -23.00
N GLU A 12 17.23 -21.46 -21.87
CA GLU A 12 16.06 -20.57 -21.88
C GLU A 12 16.51 -19.16 -22.27
N LYS A 13 16.38 -18.84 -23.56
CA LYS A 13 16.59 -17.46 -24.04
C LYS A 13 15.63 -16.53 -23.29
N PRO A 14 16.09 -15.38 -22.77
CA PRO A 14 15.21 -14.41 -22.15
C PRO A 14 14.08 -14.04 -23.12
N GLU A 15 12.84 -14.12 -22.65
CA GLU A 15 11.68 -13.76 -23.46
C GLU A 15 11.79 -12.30 -23.92
N LEU A 16 11.77 -12.09 -25.24
CA LEU A 16 11.92 -10.77 -25.84
C LEU A 16 10.64 -9.94 -25.64
N ARG A 17 10.80 -8.70 -25.18
CA ARG A 17 9.71 -7.74 -25.03
C ARG A 17 9.33 -7.18 -26.41
N VAL A 18 8.33 -7.78 -27.06
CA VAL A 18 7.94 -7.46 -28.45
C VAL A 18 6.61 -6.70 -28.59
N LYS A 19 5.90 -6.45 -27.49
CA LYS A 19 4.61 -5.75 -27.47
C LYS A 19 4.76 -4.37 -26.85
N THR A 20 4.14 -3.38 -27.47
CA THR A 20 4.12 -1.99 -26.98
C THR A 20 2.77 -1.69 -26.34
N ALA A 21 2.80 -1.14 -25.13
CA ALA A 21 1.67 -0.49 -24.48
C ALA A 21 1.98 1.01 -24.41
N SER A 22 1.10 1.86 -24.91
CA SER A 22 1.34 3.31 -25.01
C SER A 22 0.06 4.12 -24.79
N THR A 23 0.21 5.29 -24.19
CA THR A 23 -0.83 6.32 -24.10
C THR A 23 -0.21 7.69 -24.43
N LYS A 24 -1.02 8.66 -24.84
CA LYS A 24 -0.55 10.03 -25.06
C LYS A 24 -0.56 10.78 -23.73
N LEU A 25 0.46 11.60 -23.52
CA LEU A 25 0.63 12.47 -22.36
C LEU A 25 0.85 13.90 -22.86
N THR A 26 0.45 14.87 -22.06
CA THR A 26 0.87 16.25 -22.19
C THR A 26 2.35 16.40 -21.82
N GLU A 27 2.95 17.53 -22.20
CA GLU A 27 4.35 17.83 -21.86
C GLU A 27 4.58 17.84 -20.35
N ASN A 28 3.66 18.44 -19.59
CA ASN A 28 3.74 18.51 -18.13
C ASN A 28 3.66 17.12 -17.49
N GLU A 29 2.70 16.29 -17.90
CA GLU A 29 2.59 14.91 -17.40
C GLU A 29 3.87 14.12 -17.69
N PHE A 30 4.44 14.26 -18.89
CA PHE A 30 5.69 13.56 -19.23
C PHE A 30 6.88 14.05 -18.38
N ALA A 31 7.00 15.35 -18.15
CA ALA A 31 8.05 15.92 -17.30
C ALA A 31 7.96 15.42 -15.84
N GLU A 32 6.74 15.27 -15.30
CA GLU A 32 6.53 14.67 -13.98
C GLU A 32 7.03 13.22 -13.91
N LEU A 33 6.72 12.41 -14.93
CA LEU A 33 7.20 11.03 -15.01
C LEU A 33 8.72 10.95 -15.13
N GLU A 34 9.32 11.85 -15.90
CA GLU A 34 10.77 11.92 -16.06
C GLU A 34 11.48 12.30 -14.76
N ALA A 35 10.97 13.30 -14.04
CA ALA A 35 11.50 13.69 -12.74
C ALA A 35 11.39 12.53 -11.73
N PHE A 36 10.25 11.84 -11.68
CA PHE A 36 10.01 10.74 -10.76
C PHE A 36 10.90 9.52 -11.02
N ALA A 37 11.08 9.17 -12.29
CA ALA A 37 11.95 8.06 -12.70
C ALA A 37 13.44 8.40 -12.45
N SER A 38 13.85 9.63 -12.74
CA SER A 38 15.20 10.12 -12.52
C SER A 38 15.60 10.09 -11.04
N GLN A 39 14.69 10.49 -10.13
CA GLN A 39 14.91 10.38 -8.68
C GLN A 39 15.20 8.95 -8.20
N ARG A 40 14.78 7.93 -8.96
CA ARG A 40 14.98 6.51 -8.67
C ARG A 40 16.13 5.88 -9.46
N GLY A 41 16.86 6.67 -10.27
CA GLY A 41 17.92 6.17 -11.14
C GLY A 41 17.41 5.21 -12.23
N GLN A 42 16.15 5.34 -12.64
CA GLN A 42 15.51 4.49 -13.64
C GLN A 42 15.11 5.30 -14.87
N SER A 43 15.01 4.64 -16.04
CA SER A 43 14.40 5.26 -17.22
C SER A 43 12.88 5.29 -17.08
N VAL A 44 12.24 6.27 -17.73
CA VAL A 44 10.78 6.39 -17.75
C VAL A 44 10.12 5.10 -18.25
N SER A 45 10.67 4.47 -19.30
CA SER A 45 10.12 3.22 -19.84
C SER A 45 10.20 2.04 -18.88
N GLU A 46 11.30 1.91 -18.11
CA GLU A 46 11.42 0.83 -17.12
C GLU A 46 10.51 1.09 -15.92
N TRP A 47 10.39 2.34 -15.49
CA TRP A 47 9.45 2.73 -14.44
C TRP A 47 8.00 2.47 -14.84
N ILE A 48 7.54 2.93 -16.01
CA ILE A 48 6.17 2.71 -16.51
C ILE A 48 5.86 1.21 -16.53
N ARG A 49 6.79 0.39 -17.04
CA ARG A 49 6.62 -1.06 -17.09
C ARG A 49 6.45 -1.65 -15.69
N GLN A 50 7.30 -1.25 -14.74
CA GLN A 50 7.21 -1.73 -13.36
C GLN A 50 5.90 -1.31 -12.71
N ALA A 51 5.49 -0.05 -12.87
CA ALA A 51 4.24 0.47 -12.33
C ALA A 51 3.03 -0.32 -12.86
N LEU A 52 2.88 -0.46 -14.18
CA LEU A 52 1.76 -1.18 -14.80
C LEU A 52 1.73 -2.66 -14.42
N LEU A 53 2.88 -3.34 -14.43
CA LEU A 53 2.94 -4.75 -14.05
C LEU A 53 2.72 -4.94 -12.55
N SER A 54 3.15 -4.00 -11.71
CA SER A 54 2.90 -4.05 -10.27
C SER A 54 1.42 -3.95 -9.96
N GLU A 55 0.70 -3.09 -10.68
CA GLU A 55 -0.75 -2.92 -10.52
C GLU A 55 -1.52 -4.17 -10.99
N VAL A 56 -1.16 -4.72 -12.15
CA VAL A 56 -1.79 -5.94 -12.69
C VAL A 56 -1.50 -7.16 -11.81
N ARG A 57 -0.30 -7.26 -11.23
CA ARG A 57 0.10 -8.40 -10.38
C ARG A 57 -0.42 -8.29 -8.96
N ASN A 58 -0.56 -7.06 -8.45
CA ASN A 58 -1.02 -6.79 -7.10
C ASN A 58 -2.23 -5.85 -7.09
N PRO A 59 -3.36 -6.19 -7.74
CA PRO A 59 -4.59 -5.40 -7.63
C PRO A 59 -5.11 -5.36 -6.18
N ARG A 60 -4.63 -6.27 -5.34
CA ARG A 60 -4.89 -6.33 -3.90
C ARG A 60 -3.99 -5.42 -3.06
N ASN A 61 -2.93 -4.80 -3.59
CA ASN A 61 -2.07 -3.92 -2.78
C ASN A 61 -2.84 -2.71 -2.23
N SER A 62 -3.82 -2.19 -2.98
CA SER A 62 -4.71 -1.15 -2.45
C SER A 62 -5.59 -1.69 -1.32
N ALA A 63 -6.15 -2.89 -1.47
CA ALA A 63 -6.96 -3.56 -0.45
C ALA A 63 -6.12 -3.90 0.80
N THR A 64 -4.93 -4.49 0.64
CA THR A 64 -4.00 -4.80 1.73
C THR A 64 -3.55 -3.53 2.45
N THR A 65 -3.24 -2.46 1.72
CA THR A 65 -2.90 -1.16 2.32
C THR A 65 -4.08 -0.60 3.11
N PHE A 66 -5.31 -0.70 2.57
CA PHE A 66 -6.51 -0.29 3.27
C PHE A 66 -6.79 -1.15 4.52
N HIS A 67 -6.56 -2.45 4.46
CA HIS A 67 -6.69 -3.35 5.61
C HIS A 67 -5.66 -3.02 6.70
N VAL A 68 -4.39 -2.83 6.35
CA VAL A 68 -3.34 -2.43 7.30
C VAL A 68 -3.67 -1.06 7.91
N PHE A 69 -4.10 -0.09 7.11
CA PHE A 69 -4.52 1.21 7.59
C PHE A 69 -5.71 1.11 8.56
N THR A 70 -6.68 0.24 8.26
CA THR A 70 -7.84 -0.03 9.13
C THR A 70 -7.42 -0.62 10.48
N GLU A 71 -6.46 -1.56 10.49
CA GLU A 71 -5.94 -2.11 11.74
C GLU A 71 -5.16 -1.07 12.56
N LEU A 72 -4.35 -0.21 11.91
CA LEU A 72 -3.67 0.90 12.59
C LEU A 72 -4.64 1.88 13.24
N VAL A 73 -5.74 2.22 12.57
CA VAL A 73 -6.83 3.04 13.15
C VAL A 73 -7.48 2.30 14.32
N GLY A 74 -7.67 0.99 14.22
CA GLY A 74 -8.15 0.16 15.33
C GLY A 74 -7.24 0.25 16.56
N ILE A 75 -5.92 0.11 16.37
CA ILE A 75 -4.92 0.25 17.45
C ILE A 75 -4.97 1.66 18.05
N GLN A 76 -5.01 2.70 17.22
CA GLN A 76 -5.12 4.08 17.69
C GLN A 76 -6.37 4.29 18.54
N LEU A 77 -7.52 3.79 18.10
CA LEU A 77 -8.77 3.89 18.87
C LEU A 77 -8.68 3.14 20.19
N LEU A 78 -8.13 1.93 20.19
CA LEU A 78 -7.92 1.15 21.41
C LEU A 78 -7.03 1.92 22.40
N LEU A 79 -5.91 2.46 21.93
CA LEU A 79 -5.00 3.26 22.75
C LEU A 79 -5.68 4.51 23.31
N LEU A 80 -6.38 5.29 22.50
CA LEU A 80 -7.04 6.51 22.97
C LEU A 80 -8.13 6.24 24.03
N ASN A 81 -8.87 5.13 23.89
CA ASN A 81 -9.91 4.77 24.85
C ASN A 81 -9.35 4.16 26.15
N THR A 82 -8.14 3.61 26.13
CA THR A 82 -7.54 2.93 27.29
C THR A 82 -6.48 3.77 28.01
N LEU A 83 -5.74 4.62 27.30
CA LEU A 83 -4.64 5.41 27.88
C LEU A 83 -5.10 6.44 28.91
N GLY A 84 -6.26 7.08 28.71
CA GLY A 84 -6.77 8.09 29.64
C GLY A 84 -6.93 7.56 31.06
N PRO A 85 -7.69 6.47 31.27
CA PRO A 85 -7.77 5.79 32.57
C PRO A 85 -6.40 5.31 33.08
N LEU A 86 -5.59 4.67 32.23
CA LEU A 86 -4.30 4.10 32.64
C LEU A 86 -3.31 5.15 33.14
N ILE A 87 -3.23 6.32 32.49
CA ILE A 87 -2.33 7.42 32.88
C ILE A 87 -2.76 8.06 34.20
N ARG A 88 -4.07 8.06 34.52
CA ARG A 88 -4.59 8.53 35.81
C ARG A 88 -4.34 7.54 36.97
N GLY A 89 -3.81 6.35 36.67
CA GLY A 89 -3.63 5.28 37.64
C GLY A 89 -4.92 4.49 37.91
N ASP A 90 -5.97 4.72 37.12
CA ASP A 90 -7.22 3.97 37.24
C ASP A 90 -6.98 2.51 36.82
N LYS A 91 -7.51 1.56 37.59
CA LYS A 91 -7.49 0.15 37.21
C LYS A 91 -8.60 -0.11 36.20
N MET A 92 -8.23 -0.65 35.05
CA MET A 92 -9.18 -1.10 34.04
C MET A 92 -9.61 -2.53 34.33
N THR A 93 -10.93 -2.77 34.42
CA THR A 93 -11.46 -4.14 34.57
C THR A 93 -11.42 -4.88 33.23
N ALA A 94 -11.46 -6.21 33.27
CA ALA A 94 -11.49 -7.04 32.08
C ALA A 94 -12.74 -6.76 31.23
N GLU A 95 -13.90 -6.55 31.88
CA GLU A 95 -15.18 -6.26 31.23
C GLU A 95 -15.14 -4.92 30.49
N HIS A 96 -14.47 -3.92 31.08
CA HIS A 96 -14.28 -2.62 30.42
C HIS A 96 -13.38 -2.74 29.19
N LEU A 97 -12.28 -3.48 29.29
CA LEU A 97 -11.39 -3.73 28.14
C LEU A 97 -12.12 -4.46 27.01
N ASP A 98 -12.91 -5.47 27.32
CA ASP A 98 -13.70 -6.22 26.34
C ASP A 98 -14.75 -5.33 25.64
N ALA A 99 -15.40 -4.43 26.39
CA ALA A 99 -16.32 -3.46 25.82
C ALA A 99 -15.61 -2.51 24.83
N VAL A 100 -14.43 -2.02 25.18
CA VAL A 100 -13.61 -1.18 24.29
C VAL A 100 -13.19 -1.96 23.04
N LEU A 101 -12.75 -3.22 23.17
CA LEU A 101 -12.37 -4.05 22.02
C LEU A 101 -13.52 -4.25 21.05
N ARG A 102 -14.74 -4.56 21.56
CA ARG A 102 -15.95 -4.71 20.72
C ARG A 102 -16.32 -3.39 20.02
N GLN A 103 -16.22 -2.27 20.72
CA GLN A 103 -16.45 -0.95 20.13
C GLN A 103 -15.44 -0.64 19.02
N VAL A 104 -14.15 -0.93 19.24
CA VAL A 104 -13.10 -0.74 18.23
C VAL A 104 -13.35 -1.62 17.01
N GLN A 105 -13.65 -2.91 17.21
CA GLN A 105 -13.92 -3.85 16.10
C GLN A 105 -15.09 -3.41 15.23
N SER A 106 -16.18 -2.91 15.84
CA SER A 106 -17.36 -2.45 15.11
C SER A 106 -17.19 -1.08 14.43
N SER A 107 -16.23 -0.26 14.87
CA SER A 107 -16.10 1.13 14.38
C SER A 107 -14.83 1.42 13.56
N LYS A 108 -13.76 0.61 13.67
CA LYS A 108 -12.46 0.88 13.05
C LYS A 108 -12.53 1.07 11.52
N ALA A 109 -13.31 0.26 10.82
CA ALA A 109 -13.43 0.32 9.36
C ALA A 109 -14.07 1.62 8.89
N ARG A 110 -15.20 2.02 9.52
CA ARG A 110 -15.84 3.31 9.24
C ARG A 110 -14.90 4.47 9.54
N LYS A 111 -14.19 4.42 10.67
CA LYS A 111 -13.27 5.49 11.06
C LYS A 111 -12.07 5.60 10.13
N ALA A 112 -11.55 4.47 9.66
CA ALA A 112 -10.50 4.44 8.65
C ALA A 112 -10.97 5.09 7.35
N GLN A 113 -12.17 4.75 6.86
CA GLN A 113 -12.73 5.38 5.66
C GLN A 113 -12.88 6.90 5.82
N GLU A 114 -13.42 7.37 6.96
CA GLU A 114 -13.55 8.81 7.25
C GLU A 114 -12.20 9.54 7.22
N LEU A 115 -11.16 8.93 7.80
CA LEU A 115 -9.81 9.51 7.84
C LEU A 115 -9.16 9.54 6.47
N LEU A 116 -9.35 8.50 5.66
CA LEU A 116 -8.84 8.44 4.30
C LEU A 116 -9.48 9.54 3.44
N ASN A 117 -10.80 9.67 3.47
CA ASN A 117 -11.52 10.71 2.74
C ASN A 117 -11.06 12.11 3.15
N LYS A 118 -10.81 12.34 4.45
CA LYS A 118 -10.28 13.64 4.92
C LYS A 118 -8.90 13.97 4.38
N ARG A 119 -8.01 12.97 4.21
CA ARG A 119 -6.67 13.18 3.66
C ARG A 119 -6.71 13.48 2.17
N LEU A 120 -7.48 12.71 1.41
CA LEU A 120 -7.68 12.96 -0.03
C LEU A 120 -8.18 14.40 -0.27
N ASN A 121 -9.20 14.82 0.49
CA ASN A 121 -9.74 16.18 0.38
C ASN A 121 -8.75 17.28 0.84
N ALA A 122 -7.75 16.95 1.66
CA ALA A 122 -6.73 17.89 2.09
C ALA A 122 -5.63 18.04 1.03
N GLU A 123 -5.25 16.94 0.38
CA GLU A 123 -4.29 16.91 -0.73
C GLU A 123 -4.80 17.70 -1.94
N GLU A 124 -6.10 17.57 -2.28
CA GLU A 124 -6.77 18.35 -3.34
C GLU A 124 -6.80 19.87 -3.08
N ARG A 125 -6.67 20.31 -1.82
CA ARG A 125 -6.65 21.75 -1.47
C ARG A 125 -5.25 22.35 -1.48
N THR A 126 -4.22 21.50 -1.49
CA THR A 126 -2.81 21.90 -1.45
C THR A 126 -2.10 21.75 -2.80
N ALA A 127 -2.75 21.09 -3.78
CA ALA A 127 -2.34 21.01 -5.18
C ALA A 127 -2.98 22.17 -5.97
#